data_AF-A0A2K3MLT8-F1
#
_entry.id   AF-A0A2K3MLT8-F1
#
_cell.length_a   1.000
_cell.length_b   1.000
_cell.length_c   1.000
_cell.angle_alpha   90.00
_cell.angle_beta   90.00
_cell.angle_gamma   90.00
#
_symmetry.space_group_name_H-M   'P 1'
#
loop_
_entity.id
_entity.type
_entity.pdbx_description
1 polymer ?
#
loop_
_entity_poly.entity_id
_entity_poly.type
_entity_poly.pdbx_seq_one_letter_code
_entity_poly.pdbx_strand_id
1 'polypeptide(L)'
;MNGEPEIVKNFLLKTLRLQGWEKKVDQFKLGEGVMPASFKVLHDAVRNTDTLMADFGESAIGRVAPVDSGFWWIILLRAYTKSTGDLSLSESDGCQKGMKLILTLCLSEGFDTFPTLLCADGCCMIDRRMGVYGYPIEIQALFFMALRCALSMLKQDTADDKAYVERVVKRLHALSYHMRSYFWLDFQQLNNIYRYKTEEYSHTAVNKFNVNPDSIPDWLFDFMPTRGGYFIGNVSPARMDFRWFALGNCVAILSSLATPEQSMAIMDLIEARWDELVGEMPLKISYPAIESHEWRIVTGCDPKNTRWSYHNGGSWP
;
A
#
# COMPACT_ATOMS: atom_id res chain seq x y z
N MET A 1 10.13 -17.05 12.60
CA MET A 1 9.30 -18.03 13.32
C MET A 1 10.02 -19.36 13.52
N ASN A 2 10.55 -20.02 12.47
CA ASN A 2 11.30 -21.28 12.60
C ASN A 2 12.71 -21.17 13.21
N GLY A 3 13.08 -20.03 13.82
CA GLY A 3 14.43 -19.85 14.37
C GLY A 3 15.57 -19.74 13.34
N GLU A 4 15.28 -19.55 12.05
CA GLU A 4 16.27 -19.44 10.97
C GLU A 4 16.35 -18.00 10.40
N PRO A 5 16.85 -16.99 11.16
CA PRO A 5 16.79 -15.59 10.75
C PRO A 5 17.84 -15.20 9.70
N GLU A 6 18.84 -16.06 9.46
CA GLU A 6 20.01 -15.72 8.65
C GLU A 6 19.66 -15.44 7.18
N ILE A 7 18.70 -16.16 6.61
CA ILE A 7 18.20 -15.88 5.25
C ILE A 7 17.58 -14.48 5.16
N VAL A 8 16.85 -14.04 6.19
CA VAL A 8 16.21 -12.72 6.25
C VAL A 8 17.26 -11.63 6.40
N LYS A 9 18.25 -11.83 7.28
CA LYS A 9 19.38 -10.91 7.43
C LYS A 9 20.12 -10.71 6.10
N ASN A 10 20.46 -11.80 5.42
CA ASN A 10 21.12 -11.76 4.12
C ASN A 10 20.26 -11.07 3.07
N PHE A 11 18.97 -11.37 3.01
CA PHE A 11 18.03 -10.69 2.11
C PHE A 11 18.01 -9.17 2.34
N LEU A 12 17.84 -8.72 3.59
CA LEU A 12 17.78 -7.30 3.95
C LEU A 12 19.06 -6.56 3.54
N LEU A 13 20.23 -7.13 3.82
CA LEU A 13 21.52 -6.54 3.48
C LEU A 13 21.81 -6.54 1.98
N LYS A 14 21.45 -7.60 1.26
CA LYS A 14 21.64 -7.67 -0.20
C LYS A 14 20.71 -6.69 -0.92
N THR A 15 19.45 -6.61 -0.53
CA THR A 15 18.50 -5.66 -1.13
C THR A 15 18.85 -4.21 -0.79
N LEU A 16 19.38 -3.95 0.41
CA LEU A 16 19.96 -2.64 0.75
C LEU A 16 21.17 -2.29 -0.14
N ARG A 17 22.03 -3.25 -0.48
CA ARG A 17 23.12 -3.02 -1.43
C ARG A 17 22.58 -2.66 -2.83
N LEU A 18 21.50 -3.31 -3.27
CA LEU A 18 20.84 -2.99 -4.55
C LEU A 18 20.23 -1.58 -4.53
N GLN A 19 19.69 -1.13 -3.39
CA GLN A 19 19.23 0.25 -3.23
C GLN A 19 20.34 1.28 -3.51
N GLY A 20 21.60 0.97 -3.18
CA GLY A 20 22.72 1.87 -3.43
C GLY A 20 23.18 1.94 -4.90
N TRP A 21 22.57 1.19 -5.82
CA TRP A 21 22.98 1.17 -7.22
C TRP A 21 22.57 2.45 -7.97
N GLU A 22 23.31 2.76 -9.03
CA GLU A 22 22.84 3.71 -10.01
C GLU A 22 21.75 3.07 -10.86
N LYS A 23 20.56 3.69 -10.86
CA LYS A 23 19.35 3.16 -11.50
C LYS A 23 18.90 4.15 -12.55
N LYS A 24 18.67 3.68 -13.76
CA LYS A 24 18.30 4.53 -14.89
C LYS A 24 17.25 3.84 -15.75
N VAL A 25 16.20 4.57 -16.09
CA VAL A 25 15.24 4.19 -17.13
C VAL A 25 15.44 5.15 -18.29
N ASP A 26 15.94 4.65 -19.41
CA ASP A 26 16.32 5.44 -20.59
C ASP A 26 17.24 6.63 -20.25
N GLN A 27 16.71 7.85 -20.19
CA GLN A 27 17.44 9.09 -19.87
C GLN A 27 17.10 9.65 -18.47
N PHE A 28 16.33 8.92 -17.66
CA PHE A 28 15.89 9.35 -16.35
C PHE A 28 16.58 8.54 -15.24
N LYS A 29 17.24 9.22 -14.30
CA LYS A 29 17.83 8.61 -13.12
C LYS A 29 16.77 8.45 -12.04
N LEU A 30 16.59 7.23 -11.53
CA LEU A 30 15.61 6.97 -10.47
C LEU A 30 16.09 7.50 -9.11
N GLY A 31 15.13 7.68 -8.19
CA GLY A 31 15.41 8.12 -6.83
C GLY A 31 16.33 7.17 -6.07
N GLU A 32 17.20 7.73 -5.24
CA GLU A 32 18.21 6.96 -4.50
C GLU A 32 17.57 5.88 -3.60
N GLY A 33 16.44 6.19 -2.97
CA GLY A 33 15.73 5.28 -2.07
C GLY A 33 14.93 4.16 -2.73
N VAL A 34 14.82 4.13 -4.07
CA VAL A 34 13.97 3.15 -4.78
C VAL A 34 14.48 1.73 -4.49
N MET A 35 13.61 0.86 -3.98
CA MET A 35 13.89 -0.56 -3.80
C MET A 35 13.50 -1.33 -5.07
N PRO A 36 14.21 -2.41 -5.43
CA PRO A 36 13.87 -3.20 -6.61
C PRO A 36 12.56 -3.97 -6.39
N ALA A 37 11.85 -4.26 -7.48
CA ALA A 37 10.70 -5.16 -7.49
C ALA A 37 11.15 -6.61 -7.30
N SER A 38 12.24 -6.97 -7.99
CA SER A 38 12.81 -8.32 -7.93
C SER A 38 14.32 -8.29 -8.16
N PHE A 39 14.97 -9.42 -7.88
CA PHE A 39 16.35 -9.66 -8.31
C PHE A 39 16.54 -11.15 -8.58
N LYS A 40 17.55 -11.48 -9.38
CA LYS A 40 17.96 -12.85 -9.66
C LYS A 40 19.47 -13.01 -9.54
N VAL A 41 19.91 -14.25 -9.33
CA VAL A 41 21.33 -14.63 -9.33
C VAL A 41 21.69 -15.13 -10.72
N LEU A 42 22.73 -14.56 -11.30
CA LEU A 42 23.34 -15.01 -12.55
C LEU A 42 24.67 -15.69 -12.23
N HIS A 43 24.75 -16.99 -12.50
CA HIS A 43 25.96 -17.77 -12.34
C HIS A 43 26.79 -17.75 -13.62
N ASP A 44 28.03 -17.25 -13.52
CA ASP A 44 29.03 -17.38 -14.58
C ASP A 44 29.83 -18.68 -14.35
N ALA A 45 29.53 -19.71 -15.14
CA ALA A 45 30.17 -21.02 -15.04
C ALA A 45 31.66 -21.00 -15.43
N VAL A 46 32.10 -20.01 -16.22
CA VAL A 46 33.51 -19.90 -16.66
C VAL A 46 34.34 -19.24 -15.57
N ARG A 47 33.82 -18.19 -14.95
CA ARG A 47 34.49 -17.47 -13.85
C ARG A 47 34.22 -18.08 -12.48
N ASN A 48 33.25 -18.98 -12.39
CA ASN A 48 32.71 -19.54 -11.15
C ASN A 48 32.29 -18.45 -10.16
N THR A 49 31.57 -17.43 -10.65
CA THR A 49 31.14 -16.26 -9.88
C THR A 49 29.66 -15.99 -10.02
N ASP A 50 29.02 -15.66 -8.91
CA ASP A 50 27.61 -15.26 -8.87
C ASP A 50 27.48 -13.74 -8.86
N THR A 51 26.59 -13.23 -9.70
CA THR A 51 26.23 -11.80 -9.75
C THR A 51 24.74 -11.61 -9.51
N LEU A 52 24.38 -10.54 -8.80
CA LEU A 52 22.98 -10.15 -8.65
C LEU A 52 22.59 -9.27 -9.83
N MET A 53 21.36 -9.45 -10.31
CA MET A 53 20.74 -8.58 -11.28
C MET A 53 19.37 -8.19 -10.74
N ALA A 54 19.15 -6.90 -10.51
CA ALA A 54 17.91 -6.35 -9.99
C ALA A 54 17.03 -5.78 -11.12
N ASP A 55 15.72 -5.73 -10.88
CA ASP A 55 14.75 -5.02 -11.72
C ASP A 55 14.02 -3.99 -10.86
N PHE A 56 14.16 -2.71 -11.20
CA PHE A 56 13.51 -1.59 -10.53
C PHE A 56 12.25 -1.11 -11.27
N GLY A 57 11.82 -1.84 -12.30
CA GLY A 57 10.70 -1.47 -13.17
C GLY A 57 11.12 -1.22 -14.62
N GLU A 58 12.42 -1.15 -14.91
CA GLU A 58 12.95 -0.98 -16.27
C GLU A 58 12.66 -2.17 -17.18
N SER A 59 12.60 -3.38 -16.60
CA SER A 59 12.29 -4.61 -17.34
C SER A 59 10.85 -5.09 -17.11
N ALA A 60 10.14 -4.48 -16.14
CA ALA A 60 8.77 -4.83 -15.81
C ALA A 60 7.80 -4.52 -16.97
N ILE A 61 6.83 -5.42 -17.17
CA ILE A 61 5.78 -5.21 -18.17
C ILE A 61 4.99 -3.95 -17.78
N GLY A 62 4.89 -2.99 -18.71
CA GLY A 62 4.21 -1.72 -18.44
C GLY A 62 5.02 -0.71 -17.62
N ARG A 63 6.29 -1.01 -17.29
CA ARG A 63 7.19 -0.15 -16.51
C ARG A 63 6.60 0.30 -15.17
N VAL A 64 5.92 -0.61 -14.49
CA VAL A 64 5.32 -0.36 -13.19
C VAL A 64 6.39 -0.10 -12.12
N ALA A 65 6.09 0.83 -11.22
CA ALA A 65 6.98 1.21 -10.14
C ALA A 65 6.63 0.44 -8.85
N PRO A 66 7.57 -0.30 -8.23
CA PRO A 66 7.32 -1.10 -7.03
C PRO A 66 7.35 -0.25 -5.76
N VAL A 67 6.30 0.54 -5.53
CA VAL A 67 6.25 1.50 -4.41
C VAL A 67 6.22 0.76 -3.07
N ASP A 68 5.55 -0.39 -3.01
CA ASP A 68 5.39 -1.23 -1.83
C ASP A 68 6.69 -1.92 -1.38
N SER A 69 7.62 -2.24 -2.29
CA SER A 69 8.90 -2.90 -1.97
C SER A 69 9.68 -2.19 -0.86
N GLY A 70 9.70 -0.85 -0.85
CA GLY A 70 10.35 -0.07 0.20
C GLY A 70 9.67 -0.23 1.56
N PHE A 71 8.33 -0.23 1.58
CA PHE A 71 7.57 -0.40 2.80
C PHE A 71 7.73 -1.81 3.38
N TRP A 72 7.65 -2.83 2.51
CA TRP A 72 7.88 -4.21 2.91
C TRP A 72 9.29 -4.42 3.47
N TRP A 73 10.31 -3.78 2.90
CA TRP A 73 11.68 -3.85 3.43
C TRP A 73 11.76 -3.30 4.87
N ILE A 74 11.15 -2.14 5.14
CA ILE A 74 11.13 -1.54 6.49
C ILE A 74 10.34 -2.42 7.47
N ILE A 75 9.18 -2.93 7.04
CA ILE A 75 8.33 -3.81 7.85
C ILE A 75 9.07 -5.11 8.18
N LEU A 76 9.76 -5.69 7.20
CA LEU A 76 10.55 -6.92 7.37
C LEU A 76 11.75 -6.70 8.28
N LEU A 77 12.45 -5.56 8.18
CA LEU A 77 13.53 -5.20 9.10
C LEU A 77 13.02 -5.14 10.54
N ARG A 78 11.85 -4.55 10.78
CA ARG A 78 11.23 -4.55 12.12
C ARG A 78 10.83 -5.95 12.57
N ALA A 79 10.26 -6.75 11.67
CA ALA A 79 9.87 -8.11 11.99
C ALA A 79 11.09 -8.95 12.39
N TYR A 80 12.21 -8.79 11.68
CA TYR A 80 13.49 -9.40 12.03
C TYR A 80 13.93 -9.00 13.44
N THR A 81 14.05 -7.70 13.73
CA THR A 81 14.56 -7.22 15.03
C THR A 81 13.65 -7.63 16.19
N LYS A 82 12.33 -7.64 15.98
CA LYS A 82 11.37 -8.15 16.97
C LYS A 82 11.46 -9.65 17.17
N SER A 83 11.71 -10.42 16.11
CA SER A 83 11.79 -11.88 16.20
C SER A 83 13.11 -12.37 16.79
N THR A 84 14.21 -11.66 16.59
CA THR A 84 15.55 -12.09 17.02
C THR A 84 16.03 -11.39 18.30
N GLY A 85 15.49 -10.20 18.60
CA GLY A 85 16.03 -9.31 19.63
C GLY A 85 17.34 -8.61 19.21
N ASP A 86 17.86 -8.90 18.01
CA ASP A 86 19.09 -8.32 17.49
C ASP A 86 18.81 -6.93 16.88
N LEU A 87 19.13 -5.89 17.65
CA LEU A 87 19.01 -4.49 17.23
C LEU A 87 20.18 -4.02 16.36
N SER A 88 21.31 -4.75 16.35
CA SER A 88 22.54 -4.33 15.69
C SER A 88 22.34 -4.13 14.18
N LEU A 89 21.48 -4.95 13.56
CA LEU A 89 21.17 -4.82 12.14
C LEU A 89 20.45 -3.51 11.84
N SER A 90 19.37 -3.19 12.55
CA SER A 90 18.62 -1.94 12.35
C SER A 90 19.43 -0.71 12.73
N GLU A 91 20.31 -0.82 13.73
CA GLU A 91 21.16 0.27 14.20
C GLU A 91 22.40 0.48 13.30
N SER A 92 22.67 -0.42 12.36
CA SER A 92 23.76 -0.22 11.40
C SER A 92 23.53 1.05 10.55
N ASP A 93 24.61 1.78 10.24
CA ASP A 93 24.53 3.00 9.45
C ASP A 93 23.91 2.76 8.07
N GLY A 94 24.16 1.58 7.48
CA GLY A 94 23.55 1.15 6.25
C GLY A 94 22.02 1.08 6.34
N CYS A 95 21.47 0.39 7.35
CA CYS A 95 20.03 0.28 7.53
C CYS A 95 19.39 1.62 7.90
N GLN A 96 20.05 2.44 8.74
CA GLN A 96 19.58 3.79 9.07
C GLN A 96 19.48 4.67 7.82
N LYS A 97 20.52 4.67 6.98
CA LYS A 97 20.52 5.38 5.70
C LYS A 97 19.44 4.83 4.76
N GLY A 98 19.31 3.52 4.64
CA GLY A 98 18.32 2.88 3.78
C GLY A 98 16.89 3.24 4.14
N MET A 99 16.53 3.20 5.44
CA MET A 99 15.23 3.65 5.92
C MET A 99 14.97 5.12 5.58
N LYS A 100 15.92 6.01 5.86
CA LYS A 100 15.79 7.44 5.56
C LYS A 100 15.63 7.70 4.06
N LEU A 101 16.35 6.98 3.21
CA LEU A 101 16.23 7.12 1.76
C LEU A 101 14.84 6.72 1.26
N ILE A 102 14.29 5.59 1.73
CA ILE A 102 12.92 5.15 1.39
C ILE A 102 11.90 6.19 1.86
N LEU A 103 11.96 6.57 3.13
CA LEU A 103 11.01 7.53 3.71
C LEU A 103 11.08 8.90 3.05
N THR A 104 12.26 9.34 2.60
CA THR A 104 12.42 10.63 1.94
C THR A 104 11.66 10.69 0.63
N LEU A 105 11.63 9.60 -0.15
CA LEU A 105 10.82 9.54 -1.36
C LEU A 105 9.32 9.75 -1.07
N CYS A 106 8.83 9.28 0.07
CA CYS A 106 7.40 9.32 0.43
C CYS A 106 6.99 10.56 1.25
N LEU A 107 7.96 11.21 1.90
CA LEU A 107 7.78 12.40 2.75
C LEU A 107 8.24 13.68 2.06
N SER A 108 8.65 13.60 0.80
CA SER A 108 9.03 14.76 0.00
C SER A 108 7.83 15.69 -0.20
N GLU A 109 8.11 17.00 -0.19
CA GLU A 109 7.10 18.01 -0.50
C GLU A 109 6.78 17.99 -2.00
N GLY A 110 5.55 18.34 -2.34
CA GLY A 110 5.08 18.36 -3.72
C GLY A 110 3.77 19.14 -3.84
N PHE A 111 3.13 19.02 -4.99
CA PHE A 111 1.83 19.66 -5.25
C PHE A 111 0.64 18.91 -4.63
N ASP A 112 0.89 17.76 -4.02
CA ASP A 112 -0.16 16.94 -3.42
C ASP A 112 -0.78 17.65 -2.22
N THR A 113 -2.11 17.78 -2.23
CA THR A 113 -2.88 18.40 -1.16
C THR A 113 -3.40 17.38 -0.16
N PHE A 114 -3.08 16.09 -0.36
CA PHE A 114 -3.47 14.99 0.50
C PHE A 114 -2.26 14.45 1.30
N PRO A 115 -2.49 13.93 2.53
CA PRO A 115 -1.41 13.30 3.30
C PRO A 115 -1.07 11.88 2.83
N THR A 116 -1.92 11.30 1.98
CA THR A 116 -1.74 10.01 1.31
C THR A 116 -0.67 10.12 0.22
N LEU A 117 -0.13 8.98 -0.19
CA LEU A 117 0.89 8.90 -1.24
C LEU A 117 0.21 8.71 -2.60
N LEU A 118 0.38 9.68 -3.49
CA LEU A 118 -0.07 9.60 -4.89
C LEU A 118 0.69 8.50 -5.64
N CYS A 119 -0.06 7.62 -6.29
CA CYS A 119 0.46 6.44 -6.98
C CYS A 119 -0.04 6.33 -8.42
N ALA A 120 0.81 5.81 -9.30
CA ALA A 120 0.40 5.32 -10.60
C ALA A 120 -0.38 3.99 -10.45
N ASP A 121 -1.08 3.57 -11.50
CA ASP A 121 -1.69 2.24 -11.55
C ASP A 121 -0.60 1.16 -11.55
N GLY A 122 -0.90 -0.03 -11.04
CA GLY A 122 0.06 -1.14 -11.03
C GLY A 122 1.19 -1.03 -10.00
N CYS A 123 1.07 -0.23 -8.94
CA CYS A 123 2.19 0.18 -8.08
C CYS A 123 2.44 -0.66 -6.81
N CYS A 124 1.65 -1.71 -6.59
CA CYS A 124 1.66 -2.55 -5.39
C CYS A 124 1.60 -4.04 -5.78
N MET A 125 1.07 -4.92 -4.92
CA MET A 125 0.86 -6.33 -5.26
C MET A 125 0.11 -6.49 -6.59
N ILE A 126 -0.85 -5.59 -6.83
CA ILE A 126 -1.53 -5.46 -8.11
C ILE A 126 -0.58 -4.73 -9.07
N ASP A 127 0.25 -5.49 -9.78
CA ASP A 127 1.29 -5.01 -10.72
C ASP A 127 0.79 -4.73 -12.15
N ARG A 128 -0.52 -4.58 -12.33
CA ARG A 128 -1.18 -4.35 -13.62
C ARG A 128 -2.24 -3.26 -13.49
N ARG A 129 -2.66 -2.71 -14.63
CA ARG A 129 -3.70 -1.67 -14.68
C ARG A 129 -5.04 -2.21 -14.16
N MET A 130 -5.46 -1.73 -13.00
CA MET A 130 -6.66 -2.19 -12.28
C MET A 130 -7.47 -1.05 -11.66
N GLY A 131 -7.17 0.19 -12.06
CA GLY A 131 -7.78 1.38 -11.48
C GLY A 131 -7.26 1.69 -10.07
N VAL A 132 -6.09 1.16 -9.68
CA VAL A 132 -5.51 1.41 -8.36
C VAL A 132 -4.62 2.67 -8.33
N TYR A 133 -4.67 3.50 -9.37
CA TYR A 133 -4.04 4.83 -9.39
C TYR A 133 -4.70 5.78 -8.39
N GLY A 134 -4.00 6.86 -8.02
CA GLY A 134 -4.46 7.81 -7.01
C GLY A 134 -3.94 7.43 -5.64
N TYR A 135 -4.83 7.10 -4.71
CA TYR A 135 -4.47 6.83 -3.32
C TYR A 135 -4.99 5.46 -2.86
N PRO A 136 -4.43 4.34 -3.39
CA PRO A 136 -4.95 3.01 -3.09
C PRO A 136 -4.73 2.63 -1.63
N ILE A 137 -5.75 2.09 -0.95
CA ILE A 137 -5.71 1.70 0.46
C ILE A 137 -4.52 0.80 0.80
N GLU A 138 -4.13 -0.10 -0.11
CA GLU A 138 -2.97 -0.97 0.07
C GLU A 138 -1.68 -0.19 0.32
N ILE A 139 -1.36 0.77 -0.56
CA ILE A 139 -0.19 1.62 -0.37
C ILE A 139 -0.34 2.49 0.88
N GLN A 140 -1.52 3.05 1.14
CA GLN A 140 -1.69 3.94 2.29
C GLN A 140 -1.52 3.19 3.63
N ALA A 141 -2.04 1.97 3.72
CA ALA A 141 -1.89 1.10 4.89
C ALA A 141 -0.43 0.65 5.07
N LEU A 142 0.24 0.23 3.99
CA LEU A 142 1.66 -0.15 4.02
C LEU A 142 2.55 1.04 4.39
N PHE A 143 2.27 2.22 3.84
CA PHE A 143 2.99 3.43 4.15
C PHE A 143 2.84 3.80 5.63
N PHE A 144 1.61 3.76 6.16
CA PHE A 144 1.37 3.99 7.58
C PHE A 144 2.12 2.97 8.46
N MET A 145 2.06 1.68 8.11
CA MET A 145 2.78 0.64 8.83
C MET A 145 4.29 0.86 8.79
N ALA A 146 4.86 1.18 7.63
CA ALA A 146 6.29 1.44 7.46
C ALA A 146 6.74 2.67 8.25
N LEU A 147 5.97 3.76 8.27
CA LEU A 147 6.25 4.93 9.11
C LEU A 147 6.31 4.56 10.60
N ARG A 148 5.34 3.79 11.10
CA ARG A 148 5.35 3.30 12.49
C ARG A 148 6.53 2.38 12.77
N CYS A 149 6.87 1.51 11.82
CA CYS A 149 7.99 0.61 11.96
C CYS A 149 9.32 1.37 12.03
N ALA A 150 9.53 2.31 11.11
CA ALA A 150 10.72 3.14 11.08
C ALA A 150 10.85 4.00 12.34
N LEU A 151 9.75 4.58 12.84
CA LEU A 151 9.77 5.35 14.08
C LEU A 151 10.33 4.55 15.27
N SER A 152 10.09 3.24 15.30
CA SER A 152 10.62 2.34 16.35
C SER A 152 12.08 1.92 16.18
N MET A 153 12.70 2.24 15.04
CA MET A 153 14.06 1.79 14.69
C MET A 153 15.02 2.92 14.30
N LEU A 154 14.53 4.11 13.97
CA LEU A 154 15.36 5.26 13.63
C LEU A 154 16.09 5.78 14.87
N LYS A 155 17.40 5.98 14.75
CA LYS A 155 18.22 6.66 15.75
C LYS A 155 17.81 8.12 15.88
N GLN A 156 18.05 8.71 17.05
CA GLN A 156 17.72 10.11 17.38
C GLN A 156 18.92 10.82 18.00
N ASP A 157 20.11 10.50 17.50
CA ASP A 157 21.38 10.93 18.09
C ASP A 157 21.69 12.39 17.76
N THR A 158 21.28 12.83 16.56
CA THR A 158 21.52 14.20 16.06
C THR A 158 20.25 15.05 16.05
N ALA A 159 20.42 16.38 15.91
CA ALA A 159 19.29 17.28 15.72
C ALA A 159 18.53 16.98 14.41
N ASP A 160 19.25 16.63 13.34
CA ASP A 160 18.66 16.25 12.05
C ASP A 160 17.82 14.98 12.16
N ASP A 161 18.28 13.99 12.94
CA ASP A 161 17.52 12.76 13.19
C ASP A 161 16.19 13.06 13.90
N LYS A 162 16.23 13.92 14.91
CA LYS A 162 15.03 14.33 15.66
C LYS A 162 14.05 15.08 14.76
N ALA A 163 14.52 16.02 13.96
CA ALA A 163 13.69 16.73 12.98
C ALA A 163 13.07 15.77 11.95
N TYR A 164 13.82 14.73 11.54
CA TYR A 164 13.30 13.71 10.62
C TYR A 164 12.21 12.86 11.27
N VAL A 165 12.39 12.45 12.53
CA VAL A 165 11.38 11.75 13.33
C VAL A 165 10.13 12.60 13.52
N GLU A 166 10.26 13.90 13.76
CA GLU A 166 9.10 14.82 13.85
C GLU A 166 8.29 14.86 12.55
N ARG A 167 8.95 14.83 11.38
CA ARG A 167 8.27 14.75 10.07
C ARG A 167 7.48 13.44 9.95
N VAL A 168 8.05 12.32 10.36
CA VAL A 168 7.38 11.00 10.39
C VAL A 168 6.13 11.06 11.28
N VAL A 169 6.27 11.59 12.49
CA VAL A 169 5.14 11.73 13.44
C VAL A 169 4.05 12.65 12.90
N LYS A 170 4.41 13.81 12.32
CA LYS A 170 3.45 14.73 11.71
C LYS A 170 2.67 14.06 10.58
N ARG A 171 3.35 13.29 9.72
CA ARG A 171 2.69 12.53 8.64
C ARG A 171 1.79 11.42 9.19
N LEU A 172 2.23 10.68 10.21
CA LEU A 172 1.42 9.65 10.86
C LEU A 172 0.11 10.21 11.41
N HIS A 173 0.12 11.37 12.07
CA HIS A 173 -1.10 12.02 12.54
C HIS A 173 -2.04 12.40 11.40
N ALA A 174 -1.52 13.06 10.36
CA ALA A 174 -2.31 13.48 9.21
C ALA A 174 -2.92 12.27 8.47
N LEU A 175 -2.13 11.22 8.25
CA LEU A 175 -2.56 9.99 7.58
C LEU A 175 -3.60 9.24 8.43
N SER A 176 -3.39 9.11 9.74
CA SER A 176 -4.36 8.47 10.63
C SER A 176 -5.72 9.16 10.61
N TYR A 177 -5.75 10.50 10.67
CA TYR A 177 -6.99 11.25 10.58
C TYR A 177 -7.65 11.05 9.22
N HIS A 178 -6.90 11.23 8.14
CA HIS A 178 -7.42 11.14 6.78
C HIS A 178 -8.02 9.77 6.46
N MET A 179 -7.29 8.69 6.76
CA MET A 179 -7.76 7.33 6.48
C MET A 179 -9.02 7.00 7.30
N ARG A 180 -9.02 7.29 8.61
CA ARG A 180 -10.17 6.98 9.48
C ARG A 180 -11.42 7.80 9.15
N SER A 181 -11.25 9.04 8.68
CA SER A 181 -12.38 9.93 8.39
C SER A 181 -12.93 9.78 6.98
N TYR A 182 -12.10 9.44 5.99
CA TYR A 182 -12.50 9.51 4.58
C TYR A 182 -12.46 8.18 3.84
N PHE A 183 -11.59 7.26 4.24
CA PHE A 183 -11.55 5.91 3.64
C PHE A 183 -12.49 4.94 4.36
N TRP A 184 -12.88 5.21 5.60
CA TRP A 184 -13.79 4.34 6.33
C TRP A 184 -15.21 4.38 5.75
N LEU A 185 -15.79 3.20 5.53
CA LEU A 185 -17.15 3.02 5.08
C LEU A 185 -17.85 1.93 5.90
N ASP A 186 -18.97 2.30 6.49
CA ASP A 186 -19.95 1.39 7.10
C ASP A 186 -21.36 1.80 6.60
N PHE A 187 -22.40 1.11 7.07
CA PHE A 187 -23.77 1.40 6.67
C PHE A 187 -24.19 2.86 6.96
N GLN A 188 -23.78 3.42 8.10
CA GLN A 188 -24.13 4.80 8.45
C GLN A 188 -23.41 5.78 7.51
N GLN A 189 -22.13 5.55 7.25
CA GLN A 189 -21.34 6.42 6.40
C GLN A 189 -21.75 6.32 4.93
N LEU A 190 -22.15 5.14 4.45
CA LEU A 190 -22.76 4.97 3.13
C LEU A 190 -24.04 5.81 3.00
N ASN A 191 -24.92 5.77 4.00
CA ASN A 191 -26.12 6.61 4.03
C ASN A 191 -25.80 8.12 4.03
N ASN A 192 -24.73 8.53 4.72
CA ASN A 192 -24.28 9.91 4.72
C ASN A 192 -23.81 10.34 3.32
N ILE A 193 -22.97 9.52 2.66
CA ILE A 193 -22.44 9.79 1.31
C ILE A 193 -23.55 9.81 0.27
N TYR A 194 -24.52 8.89 0.36
CA TYR A 194 -25.69 8.86 -0.53
C TYR A 194 -26.53 10.15 -0.47
N ARG A 195 -26.44 10.91 0.63
CA ARG A 195 -27.17 12.16 0.85
C ARG A 195 -26.30 13.40 0.64
N TYR A 196 -25.08 13.25 0.12
CA TYR A 196 -24.22 14.38 -0.15
C TYR A 196 -24.85 15.37 -1.11
N LYS A 197 -24.56 16.65 -0.89
CA LYS A 197 -24.72 17.68 -1.89
C LYS A 197 -23.41 17.81 -2.66
N THR A 198 -23.50 18.19 -3.92
CA THR A 198 -22.34 18.46 -4.78
C THR A 198 -22.05 19.96 -4.83
N GLU A 199 -20.90 20.33 -5.39
CA GLU A 199 -20.47 21.72 -5.58
C GLU A 199 -20.32 22.51 -4.27
N GLU A 200 -19.91 21.81 -3.20
CA GLU A 200 -19.63 22.45 -1.91
C GLU A 200 -18.27 23.17 -1.95
N TYR A 201 -18.28 24.50 -1.84
CA TYR A 201 -17.07 25.32 -1.83
C TYR A 201 -16.91 26.04 -0.49
N SER A 202 -16.43 25.32 0.54
CA SER A 202 -16.09 25.91 1.85
C SER A 202 -15.18 25.00 2.68
N HIS A 203 -14.51 25.55 3.69
CA HIS A 203 -13.74 24.75 4.67
C HIS A 203 -14.63 23.88 5.57
N THR A 204 -15.93 24.16 5.63
CA THR A 204 -16.92 23.41 6.40
C THR A 204 -17.74 22.46 5.53
N ALA A 205 -17.28 22.20 4.29
CA ALA A 205 -17.91 21.23 3.39
C ALA A 205 -17.94 19.84 4.01
N VAL A 206 -19.07 19.16 3.86
CA VAL A 206 -19.29 17.76 4.24
C VAL A 206 -18.74 16.87 3.11
N ASN A 207 -19.11 17.16 1.86
CA ASN A 207 -18.62 16.45 0.68
C ASN A 207 -17.27 17.01 0.21
N LYS A 208 -16.21 16.80 1.01
CA LYS A 208 -14.88 17.40 0.79
C LYS A 208 -14.21 17.04 -0.54
N PHE A 209 -14.63 15.95 -1.16
CA PHE A 209 -14.04 15.43 -2.40
C PHE A 209 -14.96 15.64 -3.60
N ASN A 210 -16.12 16.31 -3.44
CA ASN A 210 -17.14 16.49 -4.47
C ASN A 210 -17.54 15.18 -5.16
N VAL A 211 -17.75 14.12 -4.37
CA VAL A 211 -18.23 12.83 -4.88
C VAL A 211 -19.69 12.97 -5.27
N ASN A 212 -20.04 12.52 -6.47
CA ASN A 212 -21.43 12.50 -6.91
C ASN A 212 -22.14 11.26 -6.32
N PRO A 213 -23.22 11.40 -5.53
CA PRO A 213 -23.97 10.26 -5.00
C PRO A 213 -24.46 9.29 -6.08
N ASP A 214 -24.79 9.78 -7.27
CA ASP A 214 -25.26 8.96 -8.40
C ASP A 214 -24.15 8.05 -8.97
N SER A 215 -22.89 8.26 -8.55
CA SER A 215 -21.76 7.40 -8.94
C SER A 215 -21.53 6.22 -7.99
N ILE A 216 -22.30 6.12 -6.89
CA ILE A 216 -22.23 4.96 -5.98
C ILE A 216 -22.77 3.73 -6.71
N PRO A 217 -22.02 2.62 -6.77
CA PRO A 217 -22.44 1.46 -7.54
C PRO A 217 -23.52 0.65 -6.82
N ASP A 218 -24.50 0.13 -7.57
CA ASP A 218 -25.67 -0.55 -7.03
C ASP A 218 -25.32 -1.76 -6.13
N TRP A 219 -24.28 -2.52 -6.49
CA TRP A 219 -23.85 -3.70 -5.72
C TRP A 219 -23.51 -3.37 -4.26
N LEU A 220 -23.11 -2.13 -3.98
CA LEU A 220 -22.68 -1.72 -2.65
C LEU A 220 -23.83 -1.69 -1.65
N PHE A 221 -25.04 -1.35 -2.09
CA PHE A 221 -26.21 -1.31 -1.21
C PHE A 221 -26.60 -2.72 -0.74
N ASP A 222 -26.47 -3.72 -1.60
CA ASP A 222 -26.72 -5.12 -1.26
C ASP A 222 -25.57 -5.74 -0.48
N PHE A 223 -24.33 -5.33 -0.78
CA PHE A 223 -23.12 -5.83 -0.13
C PHE A 223 -22.94 -5.28 1.29
N MET A 224 -23.24 -4.02 1.56
CA MET A 224 -22.99 -3.41 2.86
C MET A 224 -23.92 -3.99 3.95
N PRO A 225 -23.41 -4.75 4.95
CA PRO A 225 -24.24 -5.25 6.04
C PRO A 225 -24.62 -4.14 7.02
N THR A 226 -25.64 -4.37 7.85
CA THR A 226 -26.03 -3.44 8.93
C THR A 226 -24.99 -3.36 10.05
N ARG A 227 -24.22 -4.44 10.24
CA ARG A 227 -23.06 -4.51 11.15
C ARG A 227 -21.83 -4.88 10.35
N GLY A 228 -20.82 -4.03 10.43
CA GLY A 228 -19.55 -4.20 9.72
C GLY A 228 -19.20 -2.96 8.91
N GLY A 229 -17.99 -2.96 8.36
CA GLY A 229 -17.45 -1.86 7.57
C GLY A 229 -16.03 -2.14 7.13
N TYR A 230 -15.49 -1.33 6.24
CA TYR A 230 -14.14 -1.48 5.71
C TYR A 230 -13.56 -0.15 5.24
N PHE A 231 -12.25 -0.15 4.99
CA PHE A 231 -11.60 0.92 4.25
C PHE A 231 -11.77 0.70 2.75
N ILE A 232 -12.40 1.65 2.07
CA ILE A 232 -12.61 1.62 0.61
C ILE A 232 -11.30 1.70 -0.15
N GLY A 233 -11.31 1.22 -1.40
CA GLY A 233 -10.13 1.06 -2.23
C GLY A 233 -9.37 2.35 -2.51
N ASN A 234 -10.06 3.47 -2.70
CA ASN A 234 -9.44 4.73 -3.08
C ASN A 234 -10.34 5.94 -2.78
N VAL A 235 -9.72 7.07 -2.43
CA VAL A 235 -10.39 8.37 -2.30
C VAL A 235 -9.52 9.43 -2.95
N SER A 236 -10.04 10.09 -3.98
CA SER A 236 -9.34 11.15 -4.72
C SER A 236 -10.33 12.26 -5.14
N PRO A 237 -9.87 13.40 -5.69
CA PRO A 237 -10.77 14.44 -6.18
C PRO A 237 -11.85 13.88 -7.12
N ALA A 238 -13.11 14.11 -6.78
CA ALA A 238 -14.31 13.64 -7.50
C ALA A 238 -14.42 12.12 -7.71
N ARG A 239 -13.71 11.30 -6.92
CA ARG A 239 -13.72 9.84 -7.08
C ARG A 239 -13.57 9.11 -5.75
N MET A 240 -14.45 8.13 -5.55
CA MET A 240 -14.31 7.08 -4.54
C MET A 240 -14.38 5.73 -5.23
N ASP A 241 -13.39 4.88 -4.99
CA ASP A 241 -13.41 3.49 -5.41
C ASP A 241 -13.90 2.65 -4.25
N PHE A 242 -15.16 2.23 -4.33
CA PHE A 242 -15.83 1.49 -3.26
C PHE A 242 -15.40 0.03 -3.16
N ARG A 243 -14.59 -0.50 -4.08
CA ARG A 243 -14.15 -1.90 -4.00
C ARG A 243 -13.44 -2.17 -2.67
N TRP A 244 -13.70 -3.34 -2.10
CA TRP A 244 -12.99 -3.86 -0.96
C TRP A 244 -11.66 -4.46 -1.42
N PHE A 245 -10.57 -4.18 -0.71
CA PHE A 245 -9.24 -4.74 -0.97
C PHE A 245 -8.72 -5.42 0.29
N ALA A 246 -8.40 -6.71 0.18
CA ALA A 246 -8.01 -7.54 1.33
C ALA A 246 -6.78 -7.00 2.05
N LEU A 247 -5.67 -6.88 1.32
CA LEU A 247 -4.37 -6.58 1.93
C LEU A 247 -4.36 -5.21 2.61
N GLY A 248 -4.99 -4.20 2.01
CA GLY A 248 -5.15 -2.87 2.60
C GLY A 248 -5.90 -2.91 3.93
N ASN A 249 -7.02 -3.64 4.01
CA ASN A 249 -7.80 -3.77 5.24
C ASN A 249 -7.06 -4.60 6.31
N CYS A 250 -6.41 -5.70 5.94
CA CYS A 250 -5.59 -6.50 6.86
C CYS A 250 -4.43 -5.69 7.44
N VAL A 251 -3.67 -4.97 6.60
CA VAL A 251 -2.57 -4.11 7.06
C VAL A 251 -3.08 -2.95 7.90
N ALA A 252 -4.27 -2.40 7.61
CA ALA A 252 -4.87 -1.36 8.44
C ALA A 252 -5.15 -1.86 9.88
N ILE A 253 -5.60 -3.10 10.05
CA ILE A 253 -5.74 -3.74 11.36
C ILE A 253 -4.37 -3.96 12.01
N LEU A 254 -3.44 -4.63 11.32
CA LEU A 254 -2.12 -5.02 11.85
C LEU A 254 -1.25 -3.82 12.27
N SER A 255 -1.38 -2.69 11.58
CA SER A 255 -0.66 -1.45 11.87
C SER A 255 -1.34 -0.55 12.91
N SER A 256 -2.53 -0.94 13.38
CA SER A 256 -3.43 -0.12 14.20
C SER A 256 -3.76 1.23 13.54
N LEU A 257 -3.83 1.25 12.20
CA LEU A 257 -4.45 2.34 11.45
C LEU A 257 -5.95 2.35 11.71
N ALA A 258 -6.58 1.18 11.63
CA ALA A 258 -7.95 0.95 12.07
C ALA A 258 -8.04 1.16 13.59
N THR A 259 -9.13 1.78 14.07
CA THR A 259 -9.46 1.73 15.51
C THR A 259 -9.86 0.30 15.90
N PRO A 260 -9.92 -0.04 17.21
CA PRO A 260 -10.45 -1.33 17.64
C PRO A 260 -11.86 -1.61 17.10
N GLU A 261 -12.73 -0.61 17.09
CA GLU A 261 -14.11 -0.71 16.58
C GLU A 261 -14.13 -0.96 15.07
N GLN A 262 -13.31 -0.23 14.31
CA GLN A 262 -13.17 -0.45 12.87
C GLN A 262 -12.59 -1.83 12.55
N SER A 263 -11.64 -2.31 13.35
CA SER A 263 -11.04 -3.63 13.19
C SER A 263 -12.07 -4.73 13.41
N MET A 264 -12.88 -4.61 14.46
CA MET A 264 -14.00 -5.53 14.72
C MET A 264 -15.04 -5.45 13.61
N ALA A 265 -15.36 -4.26 13.11
CA ALA A 265 -16.30 -4.08 12.00
C ALA A 265 -15.80 -4.69 10.68
N ILE A 266 -14.49 -4.67 10.41
CA ILE A 266 -13.91 -5.40 9.27
C ILE A 266 -14.11 -6.91 9.42
N MET A 267 -13.94 -7.45 10.64
CA MET A 267 -14.17 -8.87 10.90
C MET A 267 -15.66 -9.22 10.80
N ASP A 268 -16.56 -8.41 11.38
CA ASP A 268 -18.02 -8.56 11.25
C ASP A 268 -18.44 -8.57 9.76
N LEU A 269 -17.82 -7.72 8.92
CA LEU A 269 -18.06 -7.71 7.46
C LEU A 269 -17.60 -9.02 6.80
N ILE A 270 -16.40 -9.51 7.12
CA ILE A 270 -15.86 -10.75 6.54
C ILE A 270 -16.74 -11.94 6.93
N GLU A 271 -17.22 -11.99 8.18
CA GLU A 271 -18.16 -13.03 8.63
C GLU A 271 -19.50 -12.92 7.91
N ALA A 272 -20.05 -11.71 7.76
CA ALA A 272 -21.34 -11.48 7.11
C ALA A 272 -21.31 -11.72 5.59
N ARG A 273 -20.16 -11.53 4.94
CA ARG A 273 -19.92 -11.65 3.50
C ARG A 273 -18.88 -12.72 3.17
N TRP A 274 -18.92 -13.80 3.93
CA TRP A 274 -17.93 -14.87 3.84
C TRP A 274 -17.90 -15.49 2.44
N ASP A 275 -19.08 -15.75 1.85
CA ASP A 275 -19.18 -16.37 0.52
C ASP A 275 -18.61 -15.47 -0.57
N GLU A 276 -18.81 -14.15 -0.47
CA GLU A 276 -18.31 -13.16 -1.42
C GLU A 276 -16.80 -12.91 -1.28
N LEU A 277 -16.29 -12.80 -0.05
CA LEU A 277 -14.92 -12.38 0.25
C LEU A 277 -13.93 -13.55 0.39
N VAL A 278 -14.43 -14.73 0.77
CA VAL A 278 -13.64 -15.96 0.96
C VAL A 278 -14.11 -17.04 -0.01
N GLY A 279 -15.38 -17.43 0.08
CA GLY A 279 -15.93 -18.58 -0.63
C GLY A 279 -15.18 -19.87 -0.27
N GLU A 280 -14.86 -20.70 -1.27
CA GLU A 280 -14.14 -21.97 -1.07
C GLU A 280 -12.61 -21.83 -1.02
N MET A 281 -12.07 -20.63 -1.28
CA MET A 281 -10.63 -20.38 -1.30
C MET A 281 -10.29 -19.01 -0.71
N PRO A 282 -9.73 -18.95 0.52
CA PRO A 282 -9.24 -17.70 1.07
C PRO A 282 -8.04 -17.20 0.25
N LEU A 283 -7.88 -15.90 0.03
CA LEU A 283 -8.83 -14.79 0.22
C LEU A 283 -8.99 -14.04 -1.10
N LYS A 284 -10.16 -13.43 -1.37
CA LYS A 284 -10.28 -12.56 -2.55
C LYS A 284 -9.31 -11.40 -2.44
N ILE A 285 -8.57 -11.08 -3.50
CA ILE A 285 -7.67 -9.92 -3.51
C ILE A 285 -8.44 -8.60 -3.47
N SER A 286 -9.56 -8.54 -4.19
CA SER A 286 -10.50 -7.43 -4.20
C SER A 286 -11.92 -7.92 -4.47
N TYR A 287 -12.92 -7.12 -4.10
CA TYR A 287 -14.32 -7.41 -4.37
C TYR A 287 -15.11 -6.12 -4.67
N PRO A 288 -16.05 -6.13 -5.65
CA PRO A 288 -16.27 -7.19 -6.64
C PRO A 288 -15.25 -7.13 -7.79
N ALA A 289 -15.33 -8.09 -8.71
CA ALA A 289 -14.64 -8.00 -9.99
C ALA A 289 -15.28 -6.93 -10.88
N ILE A 290 -14.44 -6.23 -11.63
CA ILE A 290 -14.84 -5.31 -12.69
C ILE A 290 -15.29 -6.11 -13.91
N GLU A 291 -16.44 -5.75 -14.49
CA GLU A 291 -17.06 -6.46 -15.60
C GLU A 291 -17.37 -5.58 -16.82
N SER A 292 -17.64 -6.21 -17.96
CA SER A 292 -18.20 -5.57 -19.16
C SER A 292 -17.50 -4.28 -19.61
N HIS A 293 -18.19 -3.14 -19.61
CA HIS A 293 -17.66 -1.86 -20.08
C HIS A 293 -16.61 -1.30 -19.12
N GLU A 294 -16.83 -1.44 -17.82
CA GLU A 294 -15.88 -1.00 -16.81
C GLU A 294 -14.56 -1.76 -16.96
N TRP A 295 -14.61 -3.06 -17.27
CA TRP A 295 -13.39 -3.86 -17.48
C TRP A 295 -12.58 -3.35 -18.67
N ARG A 296 -13.25 -3.05 -19.79
CA ARG A 296 -12.59 -2.50 -20.99
C ARG A 296 -11.93 -1.15 -20.69
N ILE A 297 -12.62 -0.29 -19.94
CA ILE A 297 -12.16 1.09 -19.66
C ILE A 297 -11.05 1.09 -18.60
N VAL A 298 -11.27 0.44 -17.46
CA VAL A 298 -10.36 0.47 -16.31
C VAL A 298 -9.10 -0.33 -16.58
N THR A 299 -9.22 -1.55 -17.09
CA THR A 299 -8.06 -2.43 -17.31
C THR A 299 -7.39 -2.24 -18.67
N GLY A 300 -8.09 -1.61 -19.62
CA GLY A 300 -7.61 -1.54 -21.01
C GLY A 300 -7.74 -2.88 -21.75
N CYS A 301 -8.80 -3.64 -21.46
CA CYS A 301 -9.03 -4.98 -22.01
C CYS A 301 -7.93 -6.00 -21.64
N ASP A 302 -7.41 -5.94 -20.41
CA ASP A 302 -6.31 -6.81 -19.98
C ASP A 302 -6.73 -8.29 -19.88
N PRO A 303 -6.22 -9.18 -20.75
CA PRO A 303 -6.67 -10.58 -20.81
C PRO A 303 -6.26 -11.41 -19.59
N LYS A 304 -5.34 -10.93 -18.74
CA LYS A 304 -4.96 -11.62 -17.49
C LYS A 304 -5.95 -11.34 -16.36
N ASN A 305 -6.56 -10.15 -16.40
CA ASN A 305 -7.49 -9.63 -15.40
C ASN A 305 -8.95 -9.73 -15.87
N THR A 306 -9.33 -10.86 -16.45
CA THR A 306 -10.73 -11.16 -16.78
C THR A 306 -11.59 -11.27 -15.51
N ARG A 307 -12.91 -11.41 -15.68
CA ARG A 307 -13.87 -11.53 -14.57
C ARG A 307 -13.45 -12.62 -13.57
N TRP A 308 -13.31 -12.24 -12.29
CA TRP A 308 -12.90 -13.12 -11.18
C TRP A 308 -11.54 -13.82 -11.37
N SER A 309 -10.62 -13.20 -12.11
CA SER A 309 -9.30 -13.76 -12.43
C SER A 309 -8.17 -12.84 -11.97
N TYR A 310 -7.07 -13.46 -11.52
CA TYR A 310 -5.83 -12.77 -11.13
C TYR A 310 -6.11 -11.59 -10.19
N HIS A 311 -5.82 -10.34 -10.56
CA HIS A 311 -6.08 -9.18 -9.69
C HIS A 311 -7.54 -8.73 -9.65
N ASN A 312 -8.34 -9.13 -10.64
CA ASN A 312 -9.73 -8.72 -10.80
C ASN A 312 -10.69 -9.68 -10.09
N GLY A 313 -10.64 -9.70 -8.76
CA GLY A 313 -11.46 -10.57 -7.92
C GLY A 313 -11.02 -12.03 -7.84
N GLY A 314 -9.77 -12.34 -8.20
CA GLY A 314 -9.19 -13.67 -7.96
C GLY A 314 -9.05 -13.98 -6.46
N SER A 315 -9.08 -15.26 -6.09
CA SER A 315 -8.68 -15.72 -4.75
C SER A 315 -7.17 -15.98 -4.73
N TRP A 316 -6.47 -15.44 -3.74
CA TRP A 316 -5.02 -15.54 -3.56
C TRP A 316 -4.71 -16.24 -2.22
N PRO A 317 -4.13 -17.45 -2.25
CA PRO A 317 -3.77 -18.22 -1.06
C PRO A 317 -2.67 -17.60 -0.18
#